data_AF-A0A1Q3S9C6-F1
#
_entry.id   AF-A0A1Q3S9C6-F1
#
_cell.length_a   1.000
_cell.length_b   1.000
_cell.length_c   1.000
_cell.angle_alpha   90.00
_cell.angle_beta   90.00
_cell.angle_gamma   90.00
#
_symmetry.space_group_name_H-M   'P 1'
#
loop_
_entity.id
_entity.type
_entity.pdbx_description
1 polymer ?
#
loop_
_entity_poly.entity_id
_entity_poly.type
_entity_poly.pdbx_seq_one_letter_code
_entity_poly.pdbx_strand_id
1 'polypeptide(L)'
;MITPFNDLLQWFLQGKKPTQLHFDATFRSFWHKDEVIPANKIDGLEPMLNQKAGQVQFTAHLTDEQAHTVLFASKENSGYKQNSLTPDGTGTKFPTVDAVNGAIGTIGNAMDIINGQIV
;
A
#
# COMPACT_ATOMS: atom_id res chain seq x y z
N MET A 1 -23.03 -18.95 -29.14
CA MET A 1 -23.85 -17.72 -29.23
C MET A 1 -25.01 -17.88 -28.27
N ILE A 2 -25.25 -16.92 -27.36
CA ILE A 2 -26.40 -16.99 -26.45
C ILE A 2 -27.62 -16.46 -27.21
N THR A 3 -28.75 -17.16 -27.15
CA THR A 3 -29.99 -16.68 -27.76
C THR A 3 -30.59 -15.56 -26.92
N PRO A 4 -30.91 -14.39 -27.49
CA PRO A 4 -31.59 -13.32 -26.77
C PRO A 4 -32.88 -13.79 -26.11
N PHE A 5 -33.17 -13.29 -24.90
CA PHE A 5 -34.34 -13.71 -24.12
C PHE A 5 -35.67 -13.56 -24.89
N ASN A 6 -35.85 -12.46 -25.62
CA ASN A 6 -37.05 -12.24 -26.43
C ASN A 6 -37.21 -13.25 -27.57
N ASP A 7 -36.11 -13.79 -28.11
CA ASP A 7 -36.18 -14.83 -29.13
C ASP A 7 -36.59 -16.17 -28.53
N LEU A 8 -36.11 -16.49 -27.30
CA LEU A 8 -36.55 -17.66 -26.54
C LEU A 8 -38.07 -17.61 -26.31
N LEU A 9 -38.61 -16.46 -25.90
CA LEU A 9 -40.05 -16.29 -25.64
C LEU A 9 -40.92 -16.57 -26.88
N GLN A 10 -40.44 -16.23 -28.08
CA GLN A 10 -41.18 -16.47 -29.32
C GLN A 10 -41.39 -17.95 -29.66
N TRP A 11 -40.67 -18.86 -29.02
CA TRP A 11 -40.80 -20.31 -29.22
C TRP A 11 -41.90 -20.95 -28.37
N PHE A 12 -42.32 -20.28 -27.30
CA PHE A 12 -43.31 -20.77 -26.33
C PHE A 12 -44.69 -20.09 -26.46
N LEU A 13 -44.94 -19.39 -27.56
CA LEU A 13 -46.27 -18.81 -27.85
C LEU A 13 -47.31 -19.90 -28.11
N GLN A 14 -48.58 -19.58 -27.84
CA GLN A 14 -49.70 -20.49 -28.07
C GLN A 14 -49.70 -21.01 -29.52
N GLY A 15 -49.86 -22.32 -29.67
CA GLY A 15 -49.88 -22.98 -30.99
C GLY A 15 -48.49 -23.25 -31.59
N LYS A 16 -47.39 -22.80 -30.96
CA LYS A 16 -46.04 -23.19 -31.35
C LYS A 16 -45.54 -24.37 -30.52
N LYS A 17 -44.80 -25.27 -31.18
CA LYS A 17 -44.09 -26.37 -30.53
C LYS A 17 -42.59 -26.11 -30.63
N PRO A 18 -41.86 -25.94 -29.52
CA PRO A 18 -40.41 -25.77 -29.57
C PRO A 18 -39.75 -27.01 -30.18
N THR A 19 -38.71 -26.79 -30.99
CA THR A 19 -37.87 -27.87 -31.53
C THR A 19 -36.89 -28.35 -30.46
N GLN A 20 -36.20 -29.47 -30.72
CA GLN A 20 -35.09 -29.90 -29.84
C GLN A 20 -34.04 -28.80 -29.66
N LEU A 21 -33.70 -28.08 -30.74
CA LEU A 21 -32.75 -26.97 -30.69
C LEU A 21 -33.26 -25.81 -29.81
N HIS A 22 -34.56 -25.49 -29.89
CA HIS A 22 -35.17 -24.46 -29.05
C HIS A 22 -35.14 -24.87 -27.56
N PHE A 23 -35.41 -26.14 -27.27
CA PHE A 23 -35.29 -26.66 -25.91
C PHE A 23 -33.85 -26.63 -25.38
N ASP A 24 -32.87 -27.10 -26.16
CA ASP A 24 -31.44 -27.05 -25.78
C ASP A 24 -30.99 -25.61 -25.50
N ALA A 25 -31.34 -24.67 -26.39
CA ALA A 25 -31.00 -23.26 -26.21
C ALA A 25 -31.65 -22.63 -24.96
N THR A 26 -32.87 -23.08 -24.59
CA THR A 26 -33.55 -22.63 -23.37
C THR A 26 -32.79 -23.08 -22.13
N PHE A 27 -32.43 -24.37 -22.03
CA PHE A 27 -31.71 -24.89 -20.87
C PHE A 27 -30.31 -24.29 -20.71
N ARG A 28 -29.63 -23.99 -21.81
CA ARG A 28 -28.32 -23.31 -21.81
C ARG A 28 -28.38 -21.82 -21.45
N SER A 29 -29.57 -21.23 -21.37
CA SER A 29 -29.73 -19.81 -21.03
C SER A 29 -29.62 -19.55 -19.52
N PHE A 30 -29.72 -20.59 -18.69
CA PHE A 30 -29.60 -20.53 -17.25
C PHE A 30 -28.23 -21.03 -16.78
N TRP A 31 -27.78 -20.55 -15.62
CA TRP A 31 -26.67 -21.17 -14.90
C TRP A 31 -27.14 -22.44 -14.20
N HIS A 32 -26.36 -23.53 -14.31
CA HIS A 32 -26.64 -24.78 -13.62
C HIS A 32 -25.99 -24.81 -12.23
N LYS A 33 -26.52 -25.65 -11.32
CA LYS A 33 -26.10 -25.66 -9.90
C LYS A 33 -24.62 -26.02 -9.68
N ASP A 34 -24.05 -26.78 -10.62
CA ASP A 34 -22.66 -27.23 -10.55
C ASP A 34 -21.70 -26.27 -11.28
N GLU A 35 -22.23 -25.18 -11.85
CA GLU A 35 -21.43 -24.18 -12.57
C GLU A 35 -21.03 -23.01 -11.65
N VAL A 36 -19.80 -22.55 -11.82
CA VAL A 36 -19.34 -21.32 -11.17
C VAL A 36 -19.82 -20.13 -11.97
N ILE A 37 -20.56 -19.23 -11.34
CA ILE A 37 -21.00 -17.97 -11.97
C ILE A 37 -19.81 -17.00 -12.03
N PRO A 38 -19.35 -16.58 -13.22
CA PRO A 38 -18.26 -15.63 -13.34
C PRO A 38 -18.66 -14.26 -12.80
N ALA A 39 -17.82 -13.64 -11.99
CA ALA A 39 -18.08 -12.32 -11.39
C ALA A 39 -18.39 -11.24 -12.45
N ASN A 40 -17.74 -11.28 -13.60
CA ASN A 40 -17.97 -10.34 -14.71
C ASN A 40 -19.31 -10.52 -15.44
N LYS A 41 -20.11 -11.54 -15.07
CA LYS A 41 -21.47 -11.77 -15.57
C LYS A 41 -22.55 -11.36 -14.57
N ILE A 42 -22.15 -10.88 -13.38
CA ILE A 42 -23.08 -10.41 -12.35
C ILE A 42 -23.15 -8.89 -12.44
N ASP A 43 -24.27 -8.38 -12.97
CA ASP A 43 -24.52 -6.95 -13.05
C ASP A 43 -24.51 -6.31 -11.66
N GLY A 44 -23.90 -5.13 -11.55
CA GLY A 44 -23.76 -4.39 -10.30
C GLY A 44 -22.78 -4.97 -9.27
N LEU A 45 -22.17 -6.15 -9.50
CA LEU A 45 -21.24 -6.75 -8.53
C LEU A 45 -19.99 -5.90 -8.28
N GLU A 46 -19.35 -5.43 -9.35
CA GLU A 46 -18.13 -4.62 -9.29
C GLU A 46 -18.33 -3.28 -8.56
N PRO A 47 -19.34 -2.44 -8.89
CA PRO A 47 -19.57 -1.21 -8.14
C PRO A 47 -19.95 -1.46 -6.67
N MET A 48 -20.66 -2.56 -6.36
CA MET A 48 -20.94 -2.94 -4.97
C MET A 48 -19.67 -3.31 -4.19
N LEU A 49 -18.71 -4.00 -4.82
CA LEU A 49 -17.43 -4.29 -4.19
C LEU A 49 -16.62 -3.01 -3.96
N ASN A 50 -16.60 -2.11 -4.94
CA ASN A 50 -15.89 -0.83 -4.84
C ASN A 50 -16.47 0.09 -3.76
N GLN A 51 -17.76 -0.05 -3.41
CA GLN A 51 -18.41 0.68 -2.32
C GLN A 51 -18.18 0.06 -0.93
N LYS A 52 -17.50 -1.08 -0.80
CA LYS A 52 -17.28 -1.69 0.51
C LYS A 52 -16.48 -0.76 1.43
N ALA A 53 -16.83 -0.76 2.71
CA ALA A 53 -16.20 0.06 3.75
C ALA A 53 -14.66 -0.01 3.76
N GLY A 54 -14.09 -1.17 3.39
CA GLY A 54 -12.64 -1.34 3.28
C GLY A 54 -11.98 -0.43 2.24
N GLN A 55 -12.66 -0.12 1.12
CA GLN A 55 -12.13 0.82 0.13
C GLN A 55 -12.05 2.24 0.70
N VAL A 56 -13.06 2.66 1.45
CA VAL A 56 -13.09 3.99 2.09
C VAL A 56 -11.98 4.12 3.12
N GLN A 57 -11.82 3.11 3.99
CA GLN A 57 -10.77 3.08 5.01
C GLN A 57 -9.37 3.06 4.40
N PHE A 58 -9.18 2.28 3.33
CA PHE A 58 -7.92 2.23 2.60
C PHE A 58 -7.58 3.57 1.93
N THR A 59 -8.55 4.20 1.25
CA THR A 59 -8.36 5.51 0.63
C THR A 59 -8.05 6.57 1.68
N ALA A 60 -8.73 6.58 2.82
CA ALA A 60 -8.43 7.49 3.92
C ALA A 60 -7.01 7.30 4.46
N HIS A 61 -6.56 6.04 4.59
CA HIS A 61 -5.21 5.70 5.04
C HIS A 61 -4.11 6.18 4.06
N LEU A 62 -4.35 6.13 2.74
CA LEU A 62 -3.37 6.57 1.73
C LEU A 62 -3.02 8.06 1.84
N THR A 63 -3.95 8.89 2.33
CA THR A 63 -3.77 10.35 2.48
C THR A 63 -3.47 10.76 3.92
N ASP A 64 -3.48 9.83 4.87
CA ASP A 64 -3.23 10.11 6.27
C ASP A 64 -1.72 10.15 6.53
N GLU A 65 -1.15 11.35 6.56
CA GLU A 65 0.25 11.60 6.88
C GLU A 65 0.64 11.06 8.27
N GLN A 66 -0.34 10.92 9.16
CA GLN A 66 -0.12 10.52 10.54
C GLN A 66 -0.34 9.02 10.78
N ALA A 67 -0.73 8.25 9.76
CA ALA A 67 -1.21 6.88 9.90
C ALA A 67 -0.20 5.91 10.56
N HIS A 68 1.09 6.19 10.47
CA HIS A 68 2.17 5.34 11.00
C HIS A 68 3.06 6.05 12.02
N THR A 69 2.68 7.24 12.48
CA THR A 69 3.50 8.09 13.38
C THR A 69 3.91 7.40 14.67
N VAL A 70 3.01 6.64 15.28
CA VAL A 70 3.29 5.86 16.49
C VAL A 70 4.36 4.78 16.24
N LEU A 71 4.26 4.09 15.10
CA LEU A 71 5.24 3.07 14.72
C LEU A 71 6.61 3.70 14.45
N PHE A 72 6.64 4.83 13.75
CA PHE A 72 7.87 5.56 13.46
C PHE A 72 8.53 6.12 14.73
N ALA A 73 7.75 6.68 15.66
CA ALA A 73 8.23 7.13 16.96
C ALA A 73 8.85 5.99 17.79
N SER A 74 8.36 4.76 17.64
CA SER A 74 8.91 3.59 18.35
C SER A 74 10.21 3.04 17.76
N LYS A 75 10.44 3.23 16.45
CA LYS A 75 11.68 2.83 15.75
C LYS A 75 12.75 3.90 15.81
N GLU A 76 12.34 5.14 16.01
CA GLU A 76 13.21 6.27 16.21
C GLU A 76 13.65 6.32 17.68
N ASN A 77 14.88 5.91 17.98
CA ASN A 77 15.45 6.26 19.29
C ASN A 77 15.86 7.73 19.26
N SER A 78 15.02 8.60 19.83
CA SER A 78 15.29 10.04 19.96
C SER A 78 16.64 10.34 20.62
N GLY A 79 17.15 9.43 21.46
CA GLY A 79 18.48 9.52 22.08
C GLY A 79 19.68 9.28 21.15
N TYR A 80 19.46 8.91 19.88
CA TYR A 80 20.53 8.75 18.88
C TYR A 80 20.45 9.77 17.73
N LYS A 81 19.56 10.77 17.80
CA LYS A 81 19.52 11.87 16.84
C LYS A 81 20.65 12.86 17.11
N GLN A 82 21.63 12.91 16.21
CA GLN A 82 22.76 13.84 16.28
C GLN A 82 22.35 15.32 16.48
N ASN A 83 21.17 15.72 15.96
CA ASN A 83 20.67 17.10 16.04
C ASN A 83 19.85 17.44 17.31
N SER A 84 19.55 16.47 18.17
CA SER A 84 18.76 16.67 19.40
C SER A 84 19.57 16.39 20.68
N LEU A 85 20.86 16.11 20.54
CA LEU A 85 21.78 15.91 21.65
C LEU A 85 22.40 17.25 22.03
N THR A 86 22.32 17.63 23.31
CA THR A 86 23.20 18.66 23.87
C THR A 86 24.66 18.21 23.73
N PRO A 87 25.62 19.07 23.34
CA PRO A 87 27.04 18.70 23.24
C PRO A 87 27.52 18.04 24.54
N ASP A 88 27.89 16.77 24.48
CA ASP A 88 27.83 15.90 25.66
C ASP A 88 29.11 15.82 26.49
N GLY A 89 30.18 16.46 26.07
CA GLY A 89 31.41 16.53 26.84
C GLY A 89 31.98 15.17 27.30
N THR A 90 31.70 14.02 26.64
CA THR A 90 32.48 12.74 26.61
C THR A 90 31.68 11.41 26.51
N GLY A 91 30.36 11.40 26.24
CA GLY A 91 29.51 10.25 26.57
C GLY A 91 28.98 9.33 25.45
N THR A 92 29.07 9.70 24.18
CA THR A 92 28.61 8.86 23.06
C THR A 92 29.65 7.82 22.62
N LYS A 93 29.18 6.68 22.07
CA LYS A 93 30.05 5.66 21.41
C LYS A 93 30.91 6.26 20.27
N PHE A 94 30.49 7.40 19.70
CA PHE A 94 31.22 8.12 18.66
C PHE A 94 31.20 9.63 18.95
N PRO A 95 32.36 10.33 18.94
CA PRO A 95 32.42 11.77 19.20
C PRO A 95 31.70 12.61 18.13
N THR A 96 31.22 13.80 18.50
CA THR A 96 30.57 14.75 17.57
C THR A 96 31.59 15.39 16.61
N VAL A 97 31.14 15.86 15.45
CA VAL A 97 32.01 16.55 14.46
C VAL A 97 32.69 17.79 15.07
N ASP A 98 31.97 18.54 15.89
CA ASP A 98 32.52 19.73 16.56
C ASP A 98 33.58 19.37 17.62
N ALA A 99 33.37 18.27 18.36
CA ALA A 99 34.36 17.77 19.33
C ALA A 99 35.64 17.27 18.62
N VAL A 100 35.48 16.56 17.50
CA VAL A 100 36.62 16.11 16.67
C VAL A 100 37.38 17.32 16.11
N ASN A 101 36.67 18.31 15.55
CA ASN A 101 37.30 19.52 15.01
C ASN A 101 38.02 20.34 16.09
N GLY A 102 37.43 20.49 17.28
CA GLY A 102 38.06 21.17 18.41
C GLY A 102 39.33 20.47 18.91
N ALA A 103 39.31 19.14 19.00
CA ALA A 103 40.48 18.35 19.37
C ALA A 103 41.59 18.47 18.32
N ILE A 104 41.26 18.36 17.03
CA ILE A 104 42.22 18.55 15.93
C ILE A 104 42.86 19.95 15.97
N GLY A 105 42.07 20.99 16.22
CA GLY A 105 42.57 22.36 16.34
C GLY A 105 43.56 22.54 17.50
N THR A 106 43.25 21.94 18.66
CA THR A 106 44.14 21.98 19.83
C THR A 106 45.47 21.26 19.56
N ILE A 107 45.41 20.10 18.89
CA ILE A 107 46.59 19.35 18.45
C ILE A 107 47.41 20.20 17.47
N GLY A 108 46.77 20.85 16.50
CA GLY A 108 47.43 21.76 15.56
C GLY A 108 48.19 22.88 16.27
N ASN A 109 47.53 23.60 17.17
CA ASN A 109 48.15 24.67 17.95
C ASN A 109 49.36 24.18 18.76
N ALA A 110 49.26 23.00 19.38
CA ALA A 110 50.36 22.43 20.14
C ALA A 110 51.58 22.09 19.25
N MET A 111 51.34 21.57 18.04
CA MET A 111 52.42 21.30 17.09
C MET A 111 53.10 22.57 16.60
N ASP A 112 52.33 23.63 16.33
CA ASP A 112 52.88 24.92 15.89
C ASP A 112 53.81 25.53 16.95
N ILE A 113 53.43 25.43 18.23
CA ILE A 113 54.25 25.89 19.36
C ILE A 113 55.56 25.09 19.45
N ILE A 114 55.50 23.77 19.35
CA ILE A 114 56.68 22.90 19.42
C ILE A 114 57.65 23.22 18.28
N ASN A 115 57.15 23.37 17.05
CA ASN A 115 57.99 23.68 15.89
C ASN A 115 58.60 25.09 15.97
N GLY A 116 57.91 26.05 16.61
CA GLY A 116 58.43 27.41 16.83
C GLY A 116 59.46 27.53 17.96
N GLN A 117 59.58 26.55 18.85
CA GLN A 117 60.60 26.50 19.91
C GLN A 117 61.88 25.75 19.51
N ILE A 118 61.87 25.08 18.34
CA ILE A 118 62.99 24.27 17.81
C ILE A 118 63.84 25.07 16.79
N VAL A 119 63.71 26.40 16.74
CA VAL A 119 64.54 27.30 15.91
C VAL A 119 65.60 28.00 16.74
#